data_AF-A0A428NUP3-F1
#
_entry.id   AF-A0A428NUP3-F1
#
_cell.length_a   1.000
_cell.length_b   1.000
_cell.length_c   1.000
_cell.angle_alpha   90.00
_cell.angle_beta   90.00
_cell.angle_gamma   90.00
#
_symmetry.space_group_name_H-M   'P 1'
#
loop_
_entity.id
_entity.type
_entity.pdbx_description
1 polymer ?
#
loop_
_entity_poly.entity_id
_entity_poly.type
_entity_poly.pdbx_seq_one_letter_code
_entity_poly.pdbx_strand_id
1 'polypeptide(L)'
;MAHAPLLRTNTTPVFPNSNGFGGLPQNSMNHAPRASQLSGSTAFAGSTASLSSLASAATVTPQNGGPVLATANIINQKADASRSLYQICISLKQRLAQVPGFDPYLETLDPNDPVDPLWNLFRTGYPLLLIYNALQPEEELKVEDSSANEAKKSKIAIFKFVQACMKELQIPSSHSFVITDLMGNDTSGFVKVTQVVNYVLDCAEKRGTLLQVQPYPEDEITGGPAPGSQMSYRDHIIRELVDTERKYVQDLENLHDLKKTLEQQGAIPGDILHQIFLNINAILDFQRRFLIRVETTNSMPTTNQRWGSPFVLHEDAFDIYQPFIANQRKAAQIANQVFDKIQQSEHPVATDFNTLDGFLLKPMQRLVKYPLLLKDLNKKTEDEEIKADLVNGCEAAERVLHKANDAVNRDLLDEALEDLTNRVEDWKSHKVEQFGNLLLHGVYGVITGKTDQEKDVSISYCSA
;
A
#
# COMPACT_ATOMS: atom_id res chain seq x y z
N MET A 1 40.05 24.32 50.66
CA MET A 1 41.11 24.87 49.80
C MET A 1 40.91 24.27 48.42
N ALA A 2 40.21 24.90 47.48
CA ALA A 2 40.52 26.13 46.73
C ALA A 2 41.09 25.80 45.32
N HIS A 3 40.50 26.48 44.33
CA HIS A 3 40.96 26.76 42.95
C HIS A 3 40.83 25.72 41.82
N ALA A 4 39.69 25.82 41.12
CA ALA A 4 39.51 26.28 39.71
C ALA A 4 40.32 25.68 38.52
N PRO A 5 39.72 25.68 37.30
CA PRO A 5 40.11 24.88 36.13
C PRO A 5 40.85 25.69 35.04
N LEU A 6 41.44 25.01 34.06
CA LEU A 6 42.03 25.63 32.86
C LEU A 6 41.26 25.25 31.59
N LEU A 7 40.61 26.28 31.03
CA LEU A 7 40.16 26.39 29.64
C LEU A 7 41.37 26.67 28.74
N ARG A 8 41.33 26.19 27.48
CA ARG A 8 42.07 26.79 26.37
C ARG A 8 41.16 27.03 25.17
N THR A 9 41.31 28.26 24.69
CA THR A 9 40.69 28.98 23.60
C THR A 9 41.22 28.57 22.23
N ASN A 10 40.41 28.69 21.18
CA ASN A 10 40.89 29.12 19.87
C ASN A 10 39.83 30.03 19.21
N THR A 11 40.24 31.27 18.97
CA THR A 11 39.47 32.40 18.42
C THR A 11 39.64 32.49 16.91
N THR A 12 38.53 32.58 16.17
CA THR A 12 38.45 33.07 14.78
C THR A 12 37.96 34.52 14.78
N PRO A 13 38.57 35.45 14.02
CA PRO A 13 38.05 36.81 13.93
C PRO A 13 37.00 36.94 12.81
N VAL A 14 35.92 37.64 13.14
CA VAL A 14 34.86 38.15 12.26
C VAL A 14 35.15 39.64 12.04
N PHE A 15 35.06 40.13 10.80
CA PHE A 15 35.02 41.57 10.50
C PHE A 15 33.76 41.91 9.69
N PRO A 16 33.01 42.97 10.06
CA PRO A 16 31.78 43.39 9.39
C PRO A 16 32.01 44.38 8.25
N ASN A 17 31.06 44.36 7.32
CA ASN A 17 30.94 45.16 6.10
C ASN A 17 30.32 46.53 6.41
N SER A 18 30.83 47.61 5.80
CA SER A 18 30.14 48.93 5.75
C SER A 18 30.24 49.55 4.36
N ASN A 19 29.14 50.17 3.95
CA ASN A 19 28.79 50.56 2.60
C ASN A 19 29.13 52.06 2.35
N GLY A 20 29.57 52.44 1.15
CA GLY A 20 29.79 53.85 0.79
C GLY A 20 30.22 54.13 -0.67
N PHE A 21 29.24 54.38 -1.53
CA PHE A 21 29.17 55.18 -2.79
C PHE A 21 30.43 55.60 -3.61
N GLY A 22 30.34 55.41 -4.94
CA GLY A 22 30.75 56.41 -5.95
C GLY A 22 31.35 55.92 -7.28
N GLY A 23 30.67 56.20 -8.42
CA GLY A 23 31.29 56.61 -9.70
C GLY A 23 31.68 55.57 -10.79
N LEU A 24 31.02 55.63 -11.95
CA LEU A 24 31.37 55.06 -13.28
C LEU A 24 32.34 56.01 -14.06
N PRO A 25 32.86 55.72 -15.30
CA PRO A 25 32.76 54.53 -16.19
C PRO A 25 34.08 54.08 -16.89
N GLN A 26 33.99 53.01 -17.72
CA GLN A 26 34.47 52.90 -19.13
C GLN A 26 35.45 51.74 -19.49
N ASN A 27 34.99 50.91 -20.45
CA ASN A 27 35.67 50.07 -21.47
C ASN A 27 36.87 49.17 -21.13
N SER A 28 36.72 47.85 -21.37
CA SER A 28 37.47 47.16 -22.46
C SER A 28 36.92 45.75 -22.73
N MET A 29 37.02 45.34 -24.00
CA MET A 29 36.53 44.09 -24.58
C MET A 29 37.39 42.87 -24.22
N ASN A 30 36.76 41.69 -24.30
CA ASN A 30 37.13 40.55 -25.19
C ASN A 30 37.24 39.15 -24.56
N HIS A 31 36.63 38.22 -25.31
CA HIS A 31 36.83 36.76 -25.40
C HIS A 31 36.16 35.82 -24.39
N ALA A 32 34.97 35.35 -24.81
CA ALA A 32 34.52 33.99 -24.55
C ALA A 32 35.22 32.98 -25.49
N PRO A 33 35.32 31.71 -25.08
CA PRO A 33 34.92 30.64 -25.96
C PRO A 33 33.76 29.82 -25.37
N ARG A 34 32.81 29.52 -26.25
CA ARG A 34 31.74 28.53 -26.09
C ARG A 34 32.35 27.17 -25.71
N ALA A 35 31.86 26.57 -24.63
CA ALA A 35 31.89 25.13 -24.43
C ALA A 35 30.45 24.65 -24.19
N SER A 36 30.13 23.58 -24.90
CA SER A 36 28.84 22.90 -25.06
C SER A 36 28.19 22.46 -23.76
N GLN A 37 26.88 22.68 -23.67
CA GLN A 37 26.02 22.03 -22.69
C GLN A 37 25.90 20.54 -23.04
N LEU A 38 26.31 19.69 -22.11
CA LEU A 38 25.86 18.31 -22.01
C LEU A 38 25.27 18.10 -20.62
N SER A 39 24.12 17.45 -20.63
CA SER A 39 23.20 17.15 -19.55
C SER A 39 23.89 16.71 -18.26
N GLY A 40 23.55 17.37 -17.16
CA GLY A 40 23.94 16.96 -15.83
C GLY A 40 23.17 15.73 -15.39
N SER A 41 23.78 14.56 -15.56
CA SER A 41 23.42 13.37 -14.79
C SER A 41 23.91 13.59 -13.36
N THR A 42 22.99 13.73 -12.41
CA THR A 42 23.31 13.77 -10.98
C THR A 42 23.85 12.40 -10.57
N ALA A 43 25.18 12.29 -10.51
CA ALA A 43 25.86 11.17 -9.86
C ALA A 43 25.51 11.20 -8.36
N PHE A 44 24.67 10.26 -7.92
CA PHE A 44 24.52 9.96 -6.49
C PHE A 44 25.76 9.18 -6.05
N ALA A 45 26.75 9.92 -5.55
CA ALA A 45 27.88 9.35 -4.83
C ALA A 45 27.39 8.62 -3.57
N GLY A 46 28.07 7.52 -3.24
CA GLY A 46 27.68 6.54 -2.25
C GLY A 46 27.18 7.13 -0.93
N SER A 47 25.94 6.80 -0.62
CA SER A 47 25.37 6.80 0.73
C SER A 47 24.35 5.69 0.71
N THR A 48 24.38 4.81 1.72
CA THR A 48 23.34 3.80 1.94
C THR A 48 21.99 4.51 1.99
N ALA A 49 21.23 4.44 0.89
CA ALA A 49 19.93 5.11 0.80
C ALA A 49 18.97 4.37 1.73
N SER A 50 18.89 4.81 2.98
CA SER A 50 17.92 4.26 3.92
C SER A 50 16.51 4.54 3.40
N LEU A 51 15.62 3.55 3.47
CA LEU A 51 14.21 3.71 3.08
C LEU A 51 13.56 4.94 3.73
N SER A 52 13.98 5.28 4.96
CA SER A 52 13.56 6.48 5.68
C SER A 52 13.92 7.78 4.95
N SER A 53 15.10 7.86 4.34
CA SER A 53 15.53 9.02 3.54
C SER A 53 14.77 9.14 2.23
N LEU A 54 14.47 8.01 1.57
CA LEU A 54 13.70 7.95 0.34
C LEU A 54 12.22 8.32 0.55
N ALA A 55 11.64 7.90 1.68
CA ALA A 55 10.27 8.24 2.06
C ALA A 55 10.09 9.72 2.44
N SER A 56 11.15 10.38 2.95
CA SER A 56 11.09 11.76 3.43
C SER A 56 11.25 12.80 2.31
N ALA A 57 11.84 12.43 1.18
CA ALA A 57 12.12 13.34 0.07
C ALA A 57 10.86 13.87 -0.66
N ALA A 58 9.68 13.30 -0.42
CA ALA A 58 8.44 13.66 -1.10
C ALA A 58 7.59 14.74 -0.37
N THR A 59 8.04 15.30 0.75
CA THR A 59 7.29 16.37 1.43
C THR A 59 7.74 17.75 0.94
N VAL A 60 7.34 18.12 -0.28
CA VAL A 60 7.54 19.49 -0.78
C VAL A 60 6.48 20.39 -0.12
N THR A 61 6.91 21.18 0.86
CA THR A 61 6.10 22.30 1.35
C THR A 61 6.10 23.41 0.29
N PRO A 62 4.95 24.01 -0.06
CA PRO A 62 4.94 25.14 -0.96
C PRO A 62 5.59 26.34 -0.27
N GLN A 63 6.73 26.78 -0.79
CA GLN A 63 7.27 28.10 -0.50
C GLN A 63 6.40 29.16 -1.17
N ASN A 64 5.34 29.62 -0.48
CA ASN A 64 4.85 31.00 -0.47
C ASN A 64 3.50 31.07 0.25
N GLY A 65 3.40 31.95 1.25
CA GLY A 65 2.23 32.14 2.12
C GLY A 65 1.02 32.81 1.45
N GLY A 66 0.46 32.18 0.41
CA GLY A 66 -0.87 32.48 -0.09
C GLY A 66 -1.94 31.60 0.59
N PRO A 67 -3.21 32.04 0.68
CA PRO A 67 -4.27 31.24 1.26
C PRO A 67 -4.43 29.94 0.47
N VAL A 68 -4.24 28.82 1.15
CA VAL A 68 -4.33 27.47 0.59
C VAL A 68 -5.80 27.18 0.29
N LEU A 69 -6.22 27.38 -0.95
CA LEU A 69 -7.43 26.75 -1.46
C LEU A 69 -7.19 25.24 -1.38
N ALA A 70 -7.98 24.55 -0.57
CA ALA A 70 -7.98 23.10 -0.50
C ALA A 70 -8.47 22.55 -1.85
N THR A 71 -7.55 22.40 -2.81
CA THR A 71 -7.81 21.61 -4.00
C THR A 71 -8.16 20.21 -3.49
N ALA A 72 -9.33 19.70 -3.89
CA ALA A 72 -9.79 18.36 -3.56
C ALA A 72 -8.92 17.32 -4.27
N ASN A 73 -7.64 17.26 -3.93
CA ASN A 73 -6.71 16.26 -4.42
C ASN A 73 -7.10 14.94 -3.76
N ILE A 74 -7.29 13.89 -4.55
CA ILE A 74 -7.65 12.53 -4.09
C ILE A 74 -6.75 12.01 -2.95
N ILE A 75 -5.51 12.53 -2.87
CA ILE A 75 -4.54 12.27 -1.80
C ILE A 75 -5.05 12.76 -0.42
N ASN A 76 -5.72 13.90 -0.37
CA ASN A 76 -6.20 14.55 0.87
C ASN A 76 -7.61 14.09 1.29
N GLN A 77 -8.25 13.21 0.52
CA GLN A 77 -9.58 12.70 0.86
C GLN A 77 -9.49 11.72 2.04
N LYS A 78 -10.33 11.90 3.06
CA LYS A 78 -10.45 10.92 4.16
C LYS A 78 -10.95 9.58 3.61
N ALA A 79 -10.46 8.49 4.19
CA ALA A 79 -10.95 7.17 3.86
C ALA A 79 -12.44 7.04 4.17
N ASP A 80 -13.16 6.40 3.26
CA ASP A 80 -14.53 5.98 3.52
C ASP A 80 -14.51 4.60 4.17
N ALA A 81 -14.73 4.57 5.50
CA ALA A 81 -14.71 3.33 6.26
C ALA A 81 -15.75 2.31 5.76
N SER A 82 -16.87 2.76 5.16
CA SER A 82 -17.91 1.87 4.63
C SER A 82 -17.45 1.04 3.43
N ARG A 83 -16.33 1.43 2.80
CA ARG A 83 -15.76 0.73 1.64
C ARG A 83 -14.81 -0.41 2.01
N SER A 84 -14.41 -0.57 3.27
CA SER A 84 -13.53 -1.68 3.63
C SER A 84 -14.27 -3.02 3.49
N LEU A 85 -13.55 -4.06 3.06
CA LEU A 85 -14.15 -5.40 2.88
C LEU A 85 -14.75 -5.94 4.18
N TYR A 86 -14.15 -5.61 5.33
CA TYR A 86 -14.68 -5.92 6.65
C TYR A 86 -16.07 -5.30 6.87
N GLN A 87 -16.21 -3.99 6.66
CA GLN A 87 -17.49 -3.28 6.86
C GLN A 87 -18.54 -3.70 5.84
N ILE A 88 -18.13 -3.94 4.59
CA ILE A 88 -18.99 -4.52 3.56
C ILE A 88 -19.55 -5.87 4.04
N CYS A 89 -18.73 -6.74 4.62
CA CYS A 89 -19.18 -8.04 5.10
C CYS A 89 -20.10 -7.93 6.32
N ILE A 90 -19.86 -6.99 7.24
CA ILE A 90 -20.76 -6.73 8.38
C ILE A 90 -22.13 -6.26 7.89
N SER A 91 -22.15 -5.26 7.02
CA SER A 91 -23.40 -4.75 6.43
C SER A 91 -24.11 -5.86 5.67
N LEU A 92 -23.36 -6.65 4.89
CA LEU A 92 -23.93 -7.77 4.15
C LEU A 92 -24.53 -8.84 5.08
N LYS A 93 -23.87 -9.22 6.19
CA LYS A 93 -24.44 -10.13 7.20
C LYS A 93 -25.78 -9.60 7.74
N GLN A 94 -25.89 -8.29 8.03
CA GLN A 94 -27.14 -7.69 8.49
C GLN A 94 -28.25 -7.72 7.44
N ARG A 95 -27.92 -7.47 6.17
CA ARG A 95 -28.90 -7.55 5.06
C ARG A 95 -29.33 -8.98 4.77
N LEU A 96 -28.40 -9.94 4.88
CA LEU A 96 -28.68 -11.36 4.71
C LEU A 96 -29.64 -11.90 5.79
N ALA A 97 -29.61 -11.34 7.01
CA ALA A 97 -30.58 -11.69 8.05
C ALA A 97 -32.02 -11.30 7.69
N GLN A 98 -32.22 -10.41 6.71
CA GLN A 98 -33.54 -10.04 6.21
C GLN A 98 -34.02 -10.98 5.09
N VAL A 99 -33.19 -11.92 4.64
CA VAL A 99 -33.57 -12.88 3.60
C VAL A 99 -34.35 -14.04 4.24
N PRO A 100 -35.60 -14.32 3.80
CA PRO A 100 -36.39 -15.41 4.37
C PRO A 100 -35.68 -16.77 4.30
N GLY A 101 -35.53 -17.45 5.45
CA GLY A 101 -34.91 -18.77 5.54
C GLY A 101 -33.38 -18.78 5.53
N PHE A 102 -32.74 -17.61 5.64
CA PHE A 102 -31.28 -17.48 5.66
C PHE A 102 -30.66 -17.66 7.06
N ASP A 103 -31.47 -17.61 8.13
CA ASP A 103 -31.04 -17.72 9.54
C ASP A 103 -30.12 -18.93 9.83
N PRO A 104 -30.42 -20.17 9.35
CA PRO A 104 -29.57 -21.33 9.66
C PRO A 104 -28.14 -21.18 9.13
N TYR A 105 -27.93 -20.40 8.07
CA TYR A 105 -26.59 -20.14 7.55
C TYR A 105 -25.85 -19.10 8.40
N LEU A 106 -26.53 -18.11 8.96
CA LEU A 106 -25.92 -17.07 9.78
C LEU A 106 -25.47 -17.60 11.13
N GLU A 107 -26.22 -18.52 11.73
CA GLU A 107 -25.87 -19.16 13.01
C GLU A 107 -24.55 -19.94 12.94
N THR A 108 -24.14 -20.38 11.74
CA THR A 108 -22.88 -21.09 11.53
C THR A 108 -21.65 -20.19 11.40
N LEU A 109 -21.85 -18.87 11.28
CA LEU A 109 -20.74 -17.93 11.05
C LEU A 109 -20.09 -17.52 12.38
N ASP A 110 -18.76 -17.47 12.39
CA ASP A 110 -18.02 -16.91 13.53
C ASP A 110 -18.37 -15.41 13.69
N PRO A 111 -18.82 -14.98 14.89
CA PRO A 111 -19.08 -13.57 15.17
C PRO A 111 -17.82 -12.70 15.17
N ASN A 112 -16.64 -13.28 15.42
CA ASN A 112 -15.37 -12.54 15.52
C ASN A 112 -14.67 -12.36 14.17
N ASP A 113 -15.12 -13.07 13.13
CA ASP A 113 -14.60 -12.96 11.77
C ASP A 113 -15.73 -12.71 10.76
N PRO A 114 -15.88 -11.47 10.26
CA PRO A 114 -16.94 -11.18 9.31
C PRO A 114 -16.67 -11.66 7.89
N VAL A 115 -15.40 -11.90 7.50
CA VAL A 115 -15.04 -12.08 6.09
C VAL A 115 -14.87 -13.55 5.74
N ASP A 116 -13.99 -14.28 6.42
CA ASP A 116 -13.62 -15.65 6.03
C ASP A 116 -14.80 -16.63 6.13
N PRO A 117 -15.61 -16.64 7.21
CA PRO A 117 -16.80 -17.48 7.30
C PRO A 117 -17.83 -17.16 6.21
N LEU A 118 -18.06 -15.87 5.92
CA LEU A 118 -19.02 -15.45 4.90
C LEU A 118 -18.56 -15.85 3.50
N TRP A 119 -17.26 -15.72 3.22
CA TRP A 119 -16.68 -16.18 1.96
C TRP A 119 -16.82 -17.69 1.79
N ASN A 120 -16.48 -18.46 2.83
CA ASN A 120 -16.65 -19.92 2.82
C ASN A 120 -18.11 -20.34 2.67
N LEU A 121 -19.04 -19.61 3.28
CA LEU A 121 -20.47 -19.84 3.13
C LEU A 121 -20.89 -19.69 1.66
N PHE A 122 -20.51 -18.60 0.99
CA PHE A 122 -20.84 -18.41 -0.43
C PHE A 122 -20.18 -19.45 -1.35
N ARG A 123 -18.99 -19.97 -1.01
CA ARG A 123 -18.34 -21.05 -1.78
C ARG A 123 -19.15 -22.34 -1.82
N THR A 124 -20.06 -22.58 -0.87
CA THR A 124 -20.96 -23.75 -0.91
C THR A 124 -22.00 -23.64 -2.04
N GLY A 125 -22.30 -22.42 -2.50
CA GLY A 125 -23.21 -22.11 -3.60
C GLY A 125 -24.70 -22.07 -3.24
N TYR A 126 -25.18 -22.91 -2.31
CA TYR A 126 -26.60 -22.94 -1.91
C TYR A 126 -27.13 -21.62 -1.33
N PRO A 127 -26.38 -20.89 -0.48
CA PRO A 127 -26.82 -19.60 0.04
C PRO A 127 -27.09 -18.57 -1.07
N LEU A 128 -26.30 -18.60 -2.16
CA LEU A 128 -26.52 -17.71 -3.31
C LEU A 128 -27.84 -18.01 -4.02
N LEU A 129 -28.18 -19.29 -4.18
CA LEU A 129 -29.47 -19.70 -4.75
C LEU A 129 -30.63 -19.21 -3.88
N LEU A 130 -30.51 -19.35 -2.55
CA LEU A 130 -31.54 -18.88 -1.62
C LEU A 130 -31.74 -17.36 -1.71
N ILE A 131 -30.65 -16.59 -1.74
CA ILE A 131 -30.69 -15.13 -1.91
C ILE A 131 -31.39 -14.75 -3.22
N TYR A 132 -31.09 -15.44 -4.32
CA TYR A 132 -31.77 -15.18 -5.59
C TYR A 132 -33.25 -15.57 -5.55
N ASN A 133 -33.58 -16.72 -4.95
CA ASN A 133 -34.97 -17.19 -4.85
C ASN A 133 -35.85 -16.26 -3.99
N ALA A 134 -35.25 -15.46 -3.09
CA ALA A 134 -35.96 -14.40 -2.39
C ALA A 134 -36.53 -13.31 -3.32
N LEU A 135 -36.06 -13.22 -4.58
CA LEU A 135 -36.67 -12.35 -5.60
C LEU A 135 -38.01 -12.88 -6.14
N GLN A 136 -38.38 -14.11 -5.77
CA GLN A 136 -39.53 -14.85 -6.30
C GLN A 136 -39.52 -14.92 -7.84
N PRO A 137 -38.49 -15.52 -8.46
CA PRO A 137 -38.43 -15.72 -9.91
C PRO A 137 -39.53 -16.68 -10.40
N GLU A 138 -39.86 -16.63 -11.70
CA GLU A 138 -40.84 -17.56 -12.32
C GLU A 138 -40.42 -19.04 -12.14
N GLU A 139 -39.12 -19.32 -12.12
CA GLU A 139 -38.54 -20.63 -11.86
C GLU A 139 -37.48 -20.51 -10.74
N GLU A 140 -37.69 -21.23 -9.62
CA GLU A 140 -36.74 -21.25 -8.50
C GLU A 140 -35.44 -21.95 -8.88
N LEU A 141 -34.30 -21.36 -8.52
CA LEU A 141 -33.01 -21.98 -8.74
C LEU A 141 -32.77 -23.12 -7.74
N LYS A 142 -32.59 -24.34 -8.26
CA LYS A 142 -32.25 -25.54 -7.49
C LYS A 142 -31.15 -26.36 -8.19
N VAL A 143 -30.39 -27.12 -7.40
CA VAL A 143 -29.41 -28.09 -7.93
C VAL A 143 -30.10 -29.46 -8.01
N GLU A 144 -30.29 -29.98 -9.22
CA GLU A 144 -31.07 -31.22 -9.45
C GLU A 144 -30.20 -32.48 -9.62
N ASP A 145 -28.87 -32.35 -9.58
CA ASP A 145 -27.95 -33.47 -9.79
C ASP A 145 -27.62 -34.19 -8.48
N SER A 146 -28.51 -35.11 -8.06
CA SER A 146 -28.36 -35.94 -6.86
C SER A 146 -27.13 -36.88 -6.91
N SER A 147 -26.57 -37.11 -8.10
CA SER A 147 -25.44 -38.03 -8.32
C SER A 147 -24.06 -37.35 -8.21
N ALA A 148 -24.02 -36.02 -8.26
CA ALA A 148 -22.79 -35.24 -8.21
C ALA A 148 -22.15 -35.22 -6.80
N ASN A 149 -20.83 -35.10 -6.74
CA ASN A 149 -20.14 -34.80 -5.48
C ASN A 149 -20.39 -33.34 -5.05
N GLU A 150 -20.19 -33.02 -3.77
CA GLU A 150 -20.49 -31.68 -3.24
C GLU A 150 -19.71 -30.58 -3.95
N ALA A 151 -18.44 -30.80 -4.31
CA ALA A 151 -17.65 -29.80 -5.05
C ALA A 151 -18.25 -29.48 -6.43
N LYS A 152 -18.79 -30.47 -7.14
CA LYS A 152 -19.47 -30.26 -8.43
C LYS A 152 -20.83 -29.59 -8.21
N LYS A 153 -21.58 -29.96 -7.17
CA LYS A 153 -22.85 -29.29 -6.82
C LYS A 153 -22.65 -27.81 -6.50
N SER A 154 -21.64 -27.46 -5.72
CA SER A 154 -21.30 -26.06 -5.42
C SER A 154 -21.00 -25.26 -6.68
N LYS A 155 -20.20 -25.81 -7.61
CA LYS A 155 -19.93 -25.16 -8.90
C LYS A 155 -21.19 -24.97 -9.74
N ILE A 156 -22.09 -25.97 -9.77
CA ILE A 156 -23.37 -25.88 -10.47
C ILE A 156 -24.26 -24.78 -9.85
N ALA A 157 -24.35 -24.74 -8.51
CA ALA A 157 -25.12 -23.72 -7.81
C ALA A 157 -24.62 -22.30 -8.12
N ILE A 158 -23.30 -22.09 -8.00
CA ILE A 158 -22.67 -20.79 -8.32
C ILE A 158 -22.93 -20.40 -9.77
N PHE A 159 -22.75 -21.35 -10.71
CA PHE A 159 -23.00 -21.10 -12.13
C PHE A 159 -24.45 -20.70 -12.40
N LYS A 160 -25.43 -21.44 -11.84
CA LYS A 160 -26.85 -21.12 -12.00
C LYS A 160 -27.19 -19.73 -11.46
N PHE A 161 -26.66 -19.38 -10.29
CA PHE A 161 -26.82 -18.04 -9.72
C PHE A 161 -26.32 -16.94 -10.67
N VAL A 162 -25.07 -17.06 -11.15
CA VAL A 162 -24.46 -16.08 -12.05
C VAL A 162 -25.24 -15.98 -13.36
N GLN A 163 -25.63 -17.11 -13.94
CA GLN A 163 -26.42 -17.14 -15.18
C GLN A 163 -27.77 -16.45 -15.02
N ALA A 164 -28.47 -16.70 -13.91
CA ALA A 164 -29.76 -16.08 -13.62
C ALA A 164 -29.62 -14.56 -13.42
N CYS A 165 -28.59 -14.12 -12.69
CA CYS A 165 -28.29 -12.69 -12.52
C CYS A 165 -28.00 -11.99 -13.86
N MET A 166 -27.27 -12.63 -14.78
CA MET A 166 -27.01 -12.06 -16.10
C MET A 166 -28.24 -12.01 -16.99
N LYS A 167 -29.08 -13.07 -16.96
CA LYS A 167 -30.24 -13.21 -17.85
C LYS A 167 -31.44 -12.38 -17.38
N GLU A 168 -31.81 -12.51 -16.11
CA GLU A 168 -33.07 -11.95 -15.57
C GLU A 168 -32.86 -10.56 -14.95
N LEU A 169 -31.72 -10.33 -14.29
CA LEU A 169 -31.39 -9.02 -13.70
C LEU A 169 -30.56 -8.13 -14.63
N GLN A 170 -30.25 -8.61 -15.85
CA GLN A 170 -29.49 -7.89 -16.87
C GLN A 170 -28.14 -7.35 -16.39
N ILE A 171 -27.50 -8.03 -15.43
CA ILE A 171 -26.17 -7.63 -14.97
C ILE A 171 -25.17 -7.86 -16.11
N PRO A 172 -24.45 -6.82 -16.58
CA PRO A 172 -23.45 -6.97 -17.64
C PRO A 172 -22.35 -7.96 -17.23
N SER A 173 -21.82 -8.72 -18.19
CA SER A 173 -20.71 -9.66 -17.92
C SER A 173 -19.49 -8.98 -17.29
N SER A 174 -19.26 -7.69 -17.57
CA SER A 174 -18.19 -6.89 -16.97
C SER A 174 -18.36 -6.57 -15.49
N HIS A 175 -19.61 -6.62 -14.97
CA HIS A 175 -19.96 -6.35 -13.58
C HIS A 175 -20.38 -7.62 -12.83
N SER A 176 -20.36 -8.77 -13.49
CA SER A 176 -20.60 -10.08 -12.88
C SER A 176 -19.28 -10.71 -12.41
N PHE A 177 -19.37 -11.83 -11.69
CA PHE A 177 -18.22 -12.63 -11.28
C PHE A 177 -18.25 -14.03 -11.91
N VAL A 178 -17.08 -14.64 -12.05
CA VAL A 178 -16.93 -16.03 -12.52
C VAL A 178 -16.68 -16.99 -11.36
N ILE A 179 -16.88 -18.29 -11.56
CA ILE A 179 -16.69 -19.30 -10.50
C ILE A 179 -15.30 -19.20 -9.84
N THR A 180 -14.26 -18.88 -10.62
CA THR A 180 -12.89 -18.70 -10.12
C THR A 180 -12.72 -17.46 -9.24
N ASP A 181 -13.55 -16.42 -9.40
CA ASP A 181 -13.53 -15.25 -8.51
C ASP A 181 -13.98 -15.62 -7.08
N LEU A 182 -14.95 -16.54 -6.94
CA LEU A 182 -15.47 -16.99 -5.64
C LEU A 182 -14.67 -18.17 -5.05
N MET A 183 -14.33 -19.15 -5.89
CA MET A 183 -13.56 -20.33 -5.49
C MET A 183 -12.06 -20.05 -5.36
N GLY A 184 -11.58 -18.95 -5.94
CA GLY A 184 -10.20 -18.52 -5.81
C GLY A 184 -9.86 -18.05 -4.40
N ASN A 185 -8.58 -17.75 -4.23
CA ASN A 185 -8.02 -17.23 -2.99
C ASN A 185 -7.60 -15.77 -3.17
N ASP A 186 -8.34 -14.97 -3.92
CA ASP A 186 -8.05 -13.54 -4.13
C ASP A 186 -9.25 -12.70 -3.70
N THR A 187 -8.99 -11.67 -2.90
CA THR A 187 -10.00 -10.78 -2.33
C THR A 187 -10.69 -9.93 -3.40
N SER A 188 -10.04 -9.65 -4.53
CA SER A 188 -10.67 -8.89 -5.62
C SER A 188 -11.83 -9.68 -6.25
N GLY A 189 -11.67 -10.99 -6.39
CA GLY A 189 -12.74 -11.89 -6.78
C GLY A 189 -13.92 -11.83 -5.79
N PHE A 190 -13.62 -11.91 -4.49
CA PHE A 190 -14.65 -11.84 -3.46
C PHE A 190 -15.37 -10.47 -3.38
N VAL A 191 -14.67 -9.36 -3.60
CA VAL A 191 -15.28 -8.02 -3.69
C VAL A 191 -16.32 -7.96 -4.83
N LYS A 192 -16.07 -8.59 -5.98
CA LYS A 192 -17.09 -8.67 -7.05
C LYS A 192 -18.30 -9.49 -6.59
N VAL A 193 -18.08 -10.58 -5.87
CA VAL A 193 -19.17 -11.41 -5.34
C VAL A 193 -20.04 -10.59 -4.39
N THR A 194 -19.45 -9.87 -3.44
CA THR A 194 -20.22 -9.04 -2.51
C THR A 194 -20.97 -7.91 -3.21
N GLN A 195 -20.43 -7.33 -4.29
CA GLN A 195 -21.13 -6.35 -5.13
C GLN A 195 -22.37 -6.95 -5.81
N VAL A 196 -22.24 -8.11 -6.46
CA VAL A 196 -23.37 -8.78 -7.13
C VAL A 196 -24.43 -9.20 -6.12
N VAL A 197 -24.03 -9.75 -4.98
CA VAL A 197 -24.98 -10.14 -3.92
C VAL A 197 -25.72 -8.92 -3.38
N ASN A 198 -25.03 -7.80 -3.11
CA ASN A 198 -25.69 -6.57 -2.68
C ASN A 198 -26.69 -6.05 -3.72
N TYR A 199 -26.35 -6.10 -5.01
CA TYR A 199 -27.26 -5.72 -6.08
C TYR A 199 -28.53 -6.59 -6.09
N VAL A 200 -28.38 -7.91 -5.92
CA VAL A 200 -29.53 -8.84 -5.81
C VAL A 200 -30.39 -8.50 -4.60
N LEU A 201 -29.78 -8.18 -3.45
CA LEU A 201 -30.49 -7.76 -2.25
C LEU A 201 -31.21 -6.42 -2.44
N ASP A 202 -30.61 -5.44 -3.15
CA ASP A 202 -31.26 -4.18 -3.50
C ASP A 202 -32.51 -4.43 -4.39
N CYS A 203 -32.42 -5.40 -5.30
CA CYS A 203 -33.57 -5.81 -6.12
C CYS A 203 -34.67 -6.47 -5.27
N ALA A 204 -34.31 -7.31 -4.29
CA ALA A 204 -35.27 -7.93 -3.37
C ALA A 204 -35.96 -6.91 -2.46
N GLU A 205 -35.19 -5.94 -1.96
CA GLU A 205 -35.68 -4.82 -1.16
C GLU A 205 -36.69 -3.98 -1.95
N LYS A 206 -36.37 -3.63 -3.20
CA LYS A 206 -37.29 -2.91 -4.10
C LYS A 206 -38.58 -3.68 -4.41
N ARG A 207 -38.52 -5.01 -4.39
CA ARG A 207 -39.69 -5.89 -4.56
C ARG A 207 -40.47 -6.11 -3.25
N GLY A 208 -39.95 -5.65 -2.12
CA GLY A 208 -40.56 -5.82 -0.81
C GLY A 208 -40.55 -7.26 -0.32
N THR A 209 -39.63 -8.10 -0.81
CA THR A 209 -39.56 -9.53 -0.46
C THR A 209 -38.64 -9.83 0.72
N LEU A 210 -37.89 -8.82 1.19
CA LEU A 210 -37.08 -8.92 2.41
C LEU A 210 -37.98 -8.78 3.65
N LEU A 211 -37.60 -9.49 4.71
CA LEU A 211 -38.24 -9.39 6.02
C LEU A 211 -38.09 -7.96 6.55
N GLN A 212 -39.21 -7.29 6.83
CA GLN A 212 -39.17 -6.03 7.56
C GLN A 212 -38.62 -6.28 8.96
N VAL A 213 -37.55 -5.57 9.31
CA VAL A 213 -37.09 -5.48 10.69
C VAL A 213 -38.23 -4.86 11.50
N GLN A 214 -38.93 -5.66 12.30
CA GLN A 214 -39.83 -5.10 13.31
C GLN A 214 -38.99 -4.25 14.26
N PRO A 215 -39.34 -2.99 14.52
CA PRO A 215 -38.70 -2.21 15.57
C PRO A 215 -39.12 -2.84 16.90
N TYR A 216 -38.30 -3.76 17.41
CA TYR A 216 -38.42 -4.16 18.80
C TYR A 216 -38.10 -2.94 19.68
N PRO A 217 -38.78 -2.77 20.83
CA PRO A 217 -38.39 -1.75 21.80
C PRO A 217 -36.93 -2.02 22.18
N GLU A 218 -36.11 -0.98 22.11
CA GLU A 218 -34.70 -1.01 22.47
C GLU A 218 -34.53 -1.61 23.88
N ASP A 219 -34.06 -2.85 23.96
CA ASP A 219 -33.42 -3.31 25.19
C ASP A 219 -32.10 -2.53 25.32
N GLU A 220 -32.02 -1.78 26.42
CA GLU A 220 -30.90 -0.98 26.89
C GLU A 220 -29.59 -1.81 27.01
N ILE A 221 -28.93 -2.14 25.89
CA ILE A 221 -27.56 -2.66 25.92
C ILE A 221 -26.76 -2.12 24.74
N THR A 222 -26.60 -0.80 24.67
CA THR A 222 -25.37 -0.20 24.17
C THR A 222 -25.10 1.06 24.98
N GLY A 223 -24.17 0.96 25.92
CA GLY A 223 -23.49 2.13 26.45
C GLY A 223 -22.74 2.82 25.32
N GLY A 224 -23.45 3.70 24.59
CA GLY A 224 -22.79 4.72 23.79
C GLY A 224 -21.91 5.55 24.71
N PRO A 225 -20.66 5.87 24.33
CA PRO A 225 -19.82 6.72 25.15
C PRO A 225 -20.56 8.03 25.37
N ALA A 226 -20.69 8.43 26.64
CA ALA A 226 -21.26 9.71 27.02
C ALA A 226 -20.61 10.82 26.17
N PRO A 227 -21.38 11.79 25.64
CA PRO A 227 -20.84 12.89 24.86
C PRO A 227 -19.95 13.73 25.80
N GLY A 228 -18.63 13.45 25.77
CA GLY A 228 -17.67 14.09 26.66
C GLY A 228 -16.48 13.23 27.13
N SER A 229 -16.40 11.93 26.83
CA SER A 229 -15.16 11.21 27.10
C SER A 229 -14.06 11.69 26.14
N GLN A 230 -13.08 12.43 26.66
CA GLN A 230 -11.88 12.71 25.89
C GLN A 230 -11.24 11.37 25.51
N MET A 231 -11.21 11.06 24.21
CA MET A 231 -10.51 9.88 23.71
C MET A 231 -9.10 9.89 24.30
N SER A 232 -8.70 8.78 24.91
CA SER A 232 -7.36 8.70 25.47
C SER A 232 -6.33 8.84 24.34
N TYR A 233 -5.10 9.23 24.67
CA TYR A 233 -4.05 9.32 23.66
C TYR A 233 -3.77 7.94 23.02
N ARG A 234 -4.00 6.83 23.75
CA ARG A 234 -4.00 5.46 23.21
C ARG A 234 -5.07 5.29 22.12
N ASP A 235 -6.31 5.72 22.40
CA ASP A 235 -7.42 5.61 21.45
C ASP A 235 -7.18 6.47 20.20
N HIS A 236 -6.46 7.59 20.34
CA HIS A 236 -6.03 8.39 19.21
C HIS A 236 -5.05 7.65 18.30
N ILE A 237 -4.03 6.99 18.88
CA ILE A 237 -3.06 6.20 18.11
C ILE A 237 -3.74 5.01 17.43
N ILE A 238 -4.65 4.32 18.13
CA ILE A 238 -5.42 3.21 17.56
C ILE A 238 -6.28 3.70 16.40
N ARG A 239 -7.02 4.80 16.59
CA ARG A 239 -7.82 5.40 15.53
C ARG A 239 -6.94 5.82 14.35
N GLU A 240 -5.79 6.44 14.60
CA GLU A 240 -4.84 6.80 13.55
C GLU A 240 -4.36 5.58 12.79
N LEU A 241 -3.98 4.49 13.47
CA LEU A 241 -3.55 3.24 12.85
C LEU A 241 -4.63 2.72 11.89
N VAL A 242 -5.88 2.59 12.36
CA VAL A 242 -6.99 2.05 11.57
C VAL A 242 -7.38 2.99 10.42
N ASP A 243 -7.53 4.29 10.68
CA ASP A 243 -7.97 5.24 9.65
C ASP A 243 -6.91 5.42 8.55
N THR A 244 -5.63 5.46 8.93
CA THR A 244 -4.53 5.53 7.96
C THR A 244 -4.37 4.21 7.20
N GLU A 245 -4.72 3.07 7.80
CA GLU A 245 -4.73 1.76 7.13
C GLU A 245 -5.84 1.67 6.08
N ARG A 246 -7.06 2.10 6.43
CA ARG A 246 -8.18 2.22 5.48
C ARG A 246 -7.83 3.13 4.31
N LYS A 247 -7.21 4.29 4.60
CA LYS A 247 -6.79 5.24 3.56
C LYS A 247 -5.74 4.63 2.66
N TYR A 248 -4.77 3.92 3.23
CA TYR A 248 -3.73 3.26 2.45
C TYR A 248 -4.31 2.19 1.52
N VAL A 249 -5.19 1.31 2.01
CA VAL A 249 -5.89 0.34 1.13
C VAL A 249 -6.66 1.04 0.03
N GLN A 250 -7.43 2.08 0.35
CA GLN A 250 -8.18 2.83 -0.67
C GLN A 250 -7.25 3.46 -1.72
N ASP A 251 -6.08 3.96 -1.31
CA ASP A 251 -5.12 4.52 -2.24
C ASP A 251 -4.49 3.45 -3.14
N LEU A 252 -4.25 2.24 -2.63
CA LEU A 252 -3.85 1.08 -3.43
C LEU A 252 -4.95 0.64 -4.41
N GLU A 253 -6.22 0.69 -4.00
CA GLU A 253 -7.37 0.42 -4.88
C GLU A 253 -7.42 1.41 -6.04
N ASN A 254 -7.27 2.71 -5.76
CA ASN A 254 -7.21 3.74 -6.79
C ASN A 254 -6.04 3.51 -7.77
N LEU A 255 -4.88 3.08 -7.26
CA LEU A 255 -3.71 2.78 -8.10
C LEU A 255 -3.93 1.52 -8.96
N HIS A 256 -4.58 0.50 -8.40
CA HIS A 256 -4.99 -0.70 -9.14
C HIS A 256 -6.05 -0.39 -10.21
N ASP A 257 -7.02 0.47 -9.91
CA ASP A 257 -8.07 0.88 -10.84
C ASP A 257 -7.49 1.69 -12.01
N LEU A 258 -6.48 2.52 -11.76
CA LEU A 258 -5.69 3.17 -12.82
C LEU A 258 -5.03 2.12 -13.72
N LYS A 259 -4.31 1.14 -13.14
CA LYS A 259 -3.67 0.06 -13.90
C LYS A 259 -4.69 -0.65 -14.81
N LYS A 260 -5.84 -1.05 -14.26
CA LYS A 260 -6.91 -1.73 -14.99
C LYS A 260 -7.47 -0.87 -16.12
N THR A 261 -7.65 0.44 -15.88
CA THR A 261 -8.12 1.39 -16.90
C THR A 261 -7.14 1.45 -18.07
N LEU A 262 -5.84 1.52 -17.78
CA LEU A 262 -4.78 1.53 -18.80
C LEU A 262 -4.72 0.21 -19.59
N GLU A 263 -4.91 -0.93 -18.94
CA GLU A 263 -5.00 -2.25 -19.61
C GLU A 263 -6.17 -2.31 -20.58
N GLN A 264 -7.33 -1.79 -20.18
CA GLN A 264 -8.55 -1.80 -20.99
C GLN A 264 -8.46 -0.85 -22.19
N GLN A 265 -7.86 0.31 -22.00
CA GLN A 265 -7.65 1.29 -23.07
C GLN A 265 -6.57 0.85 -24.06
N GLY A 266 -5.63 0.00 -23.65
CA GLY A 266 -4.53 -0.47 -24.49
C GLY A 266 -3.56 0.64 -24.92
N ALA A 267 -3.56 1.77 -24.20
CA ALA A 267 -2.73 2.94 -24.53
C ALA A 267 -1.23 2.68 -24.31
N ILE A 268 -0.90 1.74 -23.42
CA ILE A 268 0.47 1.40 -23.02
C ILE A 268 0.68 -0.11 -23.20
N PRO A 269 1.82 -0.55 -23.77
CA PRO A 269 2.17 -1.96 -23.84
C PRO A 269 2.16 -2.65 -22.47
N GLY A 270 1.70 -3.90 -22.42
CA GLY A 270 1.52 -4.63 -21.15
C GLY A 270 2.82 -4.87 -20.37
N ASP A 271 3.96 -4.98 -21.07
CA ASP A 271 5.30 -5.08 -20.49
C ASP A 271 5.71 -3.77 -19.78
N ILE A 272 5.46 -2.61 -20.39
CA ILE A 272 5.71 -1.30 -19.78
C ILE A 272 4.79 -1.09 -18.58
N LEU A 273 3.52 -1.48 -18.70
CA LEU A 273 2.58 -1.40 -17.58
C LEU A 273 3.02 -2.30 -16.43
N HIS A 274 3.51 -3.50 -16.72
CA HIS A 274 4.06 -4.41 -15.70
C HIS A 274 5.32 -3.83 -15.06
N GLN A 275 6.18 -3.12 -15.79
CA GLN A 275 7.36 -2.46 -15.19
C GLN A 275 6.99 -1.30 -14.25
N ILE A 276 5.87 -0.61 -14.48
CA ILE A 276 5.42 0.49 -13.61
C ILE A 276 4.70 -0.03 -12.36
N PHE A 277 3.73 -0.95 -12.54
CA PHE A 277 2.84 -1.38 -11.47
C PHE A 277 3.23 -2.72 -10.82
N LEU A 278 4.13 -3.48 -11.46
CA LEU A 278 4.71 -4.72 -10.98
C LEU A 278 3.67 -5.67 -10.35
N ASN A 279 3.85 -5.98 -9.06
CA ASN A 279 3.01 -6.87 -8.28
C ASN A 279 1.98 -6.13 -7.39
N ILE A 280 1.52 -4.93 -7.80
CA ILE A 280 0.53 -4.15 -7.04
C ILE A 280 -0.74 -4.93 -6.70
N ASN A 281 -1.16 -5.86 -7.56
CA ASN A 281 -2.31 -6.73 -7.31
C ASN A 281 -2.12 -7.58 -6.05
N ALA A 282 -0.92 -8.16 -5.89
CA ALA A 282 -0.58 -9.00 -4.74
C ALA A 282 -0.46 -8.15 -3.47
N ILE A 283 0.12 -6.95 -3.58
CA ILE A 283 0.19 -5.99 -2.47
C ILE A 283 -1.21 -5.59 -2.01
N LEU A 284 -2.10 -5.23 -2.94
CA LEU A 284 -3.47 -4.86 -2.63
C LEU A 284 -4.25 -6.01 -1.97
N ASP A 285 -4.14 -7.23 -2.49
CA ASP A 285 -4.81 -8.40 -1.91
C ASP A 285 -4.34 -8.65 -0.47
N PHE A 286 -3.02 -8.66 -0.26
CA PHE A 286 -2.43 -8.78 1.07
C PHE A 286 -2.92 -7.66 1.99
N GLN A 287 -2.91 -6.42 1.52
CA GLN A 287 -3.25 -5.28 2.35
C GLN A 287 -4.73 -5.26 2.74
N ARG A 288 -5.63 -5.72 1.87
CA ARG A 288 -7.05 -5.92 2.21
C ARG A 288 -7.22 -6.93 3.33
N ARG A 289 -6.50 -8.07 3.28
CA ARG A 289 -6.52 -9.07 4.37
C ARG A 289 -5.94 -8.54 5.66
N PHE A 290 -4.84 -7.80 5.56
CA PHE A 290 -4.20 -7.16 6.70
C PHE A 290 -5.15 -6.15 7.35
N LEU A 291 -5.83 -5.31 6.57
CA LEU A 291 -6.85 -4.37 7.06
C LEU A 291 -8.02 -5.11 7.73
N ILE A 292 -8.48 -6.24 7.19
CA ILE A 292 -9.51 -7.07 7.85
C ILE A 292 -9.04 -7.48 9.24
N ARG A 293 -7.80 -7.97 9.39
CA ARG A 293 -7.27 -8.33 10.72
C ARG A 293 -7.17 -7.12 11.65
N VAL A 294 -6.72 -5.97 11.15
CA VAL A 294 -6.66 -4.70 11.90
C VAL A 294 -8.05 -4.29 12.39
N GLU A 295 -9.08 -4.37 11.55
CA GLU A 295 -10.46 -4.02 11.92
C GLU A 295 -11.10 -5.06 12.86
N THR A 296 -10.79 -6.34 12.69
CA THR A 296 -11.15 -7.41 13.63
C THR A 296 -10.56 -7.11 15.02
N THR A 297 -9.25 -6.81 15.11
CA THR A 297 -8.61 -6.42 16.38
C THR A 297 -9.28 -5.18 16.96
N ASN A 298 -9.62 -4.18 16.14
CA ASN A 298 -10.31 -2.98 16.61
C ASN A 298 -11.71 -3.25 17.20
N SER A 299 -12.43 -4.25 16.69
CA SER A 299 -13.76 -4.61 17.20
C SER A 299 -13.74 -5.41 18.50
N MET A 300 -12.59 -5.97 18.89
CA MET A 300 -12.46 -6.73 20.12
C MET A 300 -12.45 -5.80 21.35
N PRO A 301 -12.89 -6.29 22.52
CA PRO A 301 -12.75 -5.56 23.78
C PRO A 301 -11.30 -5.15 24.02
N THR A 302 -11.06 -3.95 24.57
CA THR A 302 -9.72 -3.37 24.76
C THR A 302 -8.72 -4.30 25.45
N THR A 303 -9.19 -5.14 26.38
CA THR A 303 -8.38 -6.15 27.10
C THR A 303 -7.83 -7.25 26.20
N ASN A 304 -8.51 -7.52 25.08
CA ASN A 304 -8.20 -8.61 24.16
C ASN A 304 -7.52 -8.11 22.88
N GLN A 305 -7.39 -6.79 22.71
CA GLN A 305 -6.73 -6.22 21.55
C GLN A 305 -5.22 -6.51 21.59
N ARG A 306 -4.75 -7.35 20.67
CA ARG A 306 -3.34 -7.66 20.44
C ARG A 306 -2.93 -7.04 19.10
N TRP A 307 -2.36 -5.84 19.17
CA TRP A 307 -2.04 -5.01 17.99
C TRP A 307 -0.69 -5.37 17.36
N GLY A 308 0.19 -6.07 18.07
CA GLY A 308 1.46 -6.57 17.55
C GLY A 308 1.32 -7.92 16.83
N SER A 309 0.44 -8.79 17.32
CA SER A 309 0.19 -10.13 16.76
C SER A 309 -0.05 -10.16 15.24
N PRO A 310 -0.84 -9.25 14.62
CA PRO A 310 -1.01 -9.23 13.16
C PRO A 310 0.30 -9.05 12.39
N PHE A 311 1.25 -8.26 12.91
CA PHE A 311 2.54 -8.02 12.27
C PHE A 311 3.45 -9.25 12.33
N VAL A 312 3.45 -9.94 13.46
CA VAL A 312 4.22 -11.19 13.62
C VAL A 312 3.66 -12.29 12.74
N LEU A 313 2.33 -12.45 12.72
CA LEU A 313 1.66 -13.49 11.94
C LEU A 313 1.88 -13.32 10.43
N HIS A 314 1.98 -12.08 9.96
CA HIS A 314 2.07 -11.74 8.53
C HIS A 314 3.48 -11.31 8.10
N GLU A 315 4.50 -11.51 8.96
CA GLU A 315 5.87 -11.04 8.70
C GLU A 315 6.41 -11.49 7.33
N ASP A 316 6.30 -12.78 7.02
CA ASP A 316 6.74 -13.32 5.73
C ASP A 316 5.87 -12.84 4.55
N ALA A 317 4.59 -12.58 4.80
CA ALA A 317 3.68 -12.11 3.77
C ALA A 317 4.00 -10.67 3.32
N PHE A 318 4.67 -9.86 4.16
CA PHE A 318 5.20 -8.56 3.75
C PHE A 318 6.36 -8.65 2.76
N ASP A 319 6.99 -9.82 2.55
CA ASP A 319 8.13 -9.95 1.63
C ASP A 319 7.75 -9.61 0.17
N ILE A 320 6.45 -9.65 -0.18
CA ILE A 320 5.94 -9.20 -1.47
C ILE A 320 6.22 -7.72 -1.77
N TYR A 321 6.50 -6.90 -0.74
CA TYR A 321 6.83 -5.48 -0.92
C TYR A 321 8.25 -5.26 -1.45
N GLN A 322 9.18 -6.18 -1.17
CA GLN A 322 10.59 -6.04 -1.53
C GLN A 322 10.81 -5.74 -3.03
N PRO A 323 10.28 -6.53 -3.99
CA PRO A 323 10.50 -6.27 -5.41
C PRO A 323 9.85 -4.95 -5.88
N PHE A 324 8.71 -4.57 -5.29
CA PHE A 324 8.03 -3.32 -5.63
C PHE A 324 8.85 -2.10 -5.20
N ILE A 325 9.36 -2.12 -3.96
CA ILE A 325 10.15 -1.02 -3.40
C ILE A 325 11.52 -0.91 -4.09
N ALA A 326 12.17 -2.05 -4.39
CA ALA A 326 13.42 -2.08 -5.16
C ALA A 326 13.24 -1.44 -6.54
N ASN A 327 12.12 -1.72 -7.22
CA ASN A 327 11.82 -1.20 -8.55
C ASN A 327 11.32 0.27 -8.56
N GLN A 328 11.12 0.92 -7.40
CA GLN A 328 10.48 2.23 -7.29
C GLN A 328 11.09 3.29 -8.22
N ARG A 329 12.42 3.39 -8.27
CA ARG A 329 13.12 4.39 -9.10
C ARG A 329 12.88 4.16 -10.59
N LYS A 330 13.03 2.90 -11.02
CA LYS A 330 12.84 2.48 -12.42
C LYS A 330 11.38 2.68 -12.84
N ALA A 331 10.43 2.28 -11.99
CA ALA A 331 9.01 2.49 -12.20
C ALA A 331 8.67 3.98 -12.37
N ALA A 332 9.17 4.87 -11.50
CA ALA A 332 8.93 6.31 -11.60
C ALA A 332 9.50 6.92 -12.90
N GLN A 333 10.71 6.51 -13.30
CA GLN A 333 11.33 6.97 -14.56
C GLN A 333 10.51 6.55 -15.77
N ILE A 334 10.10 5.28 -15.84
CA ILE A 334 9.29 4.75 -16.94
C ILE A 334 7.92 5.42 -16.96
N ALA A 335 7.27 5.56 -15.80
CA ALA A 335 5.98 6.25 -15.67
C ALA A 335 6.06 7.70 -16.17
N ASN A 336 7.15 8.42 -15.89
CA ASN A 336 7.35 9.77 -16.38
C ASN A 336 7.47 9.80 -17.92
N GLN A 337 8.22 8.86 -18.51
CA GLN A 337 8.41 8.78 -19.96
C GLN A 337 7.11 8.50 -20.72
N VAL A 338 6.16 7.78 -20.11
CA VAL A 338 4.87 7.45 -20.73
C VAL A 338 3.71 8.23 -20.13
N PHE A 339 3.98 9.26 -19.33
CA PHE A 339 2.95 9.97 -18.57
C PHE A 339 1.87 10.59 -19.48
N ASP A 340 2.24 11.13 -20.64
CA ASP A 340 1.29 11.68 -21.61
C ASP A 340 0.20 10.67 -22.05
N LYS A 341 0.53 9.37 -22.04
CA LYS A 341 -0.42 8.29 -22.32
C LYS A 341 -1.21 7.89 -21.08
N ILE A 342 -0.58 7.92 -19.91
CA ILE A 342 -1.24 7.65 -18.63
C ILE A 342 -2.32 8.71 -18.36
N GLN A 343 -2.02 9.99 -18.63
CA GLN A 343 -2.92 11.11 -18.41
C GLN A 343 -4.19 11.04 -19.28
N GLN A 344 -4.12 10.41 -20.47
CA GLN A 344 -5.28 10.19 -21.34
C GLN A 344 -6.33 9.24 -20.74
N SER A 345 -6.00 8.53 -19.66
CA SER A 345 -6.98 7.74 -18.92
C SER A 345 -8.04 8.59 -18.21
N GLU A 346 -7.79 9.90 -18.05
CA GLU A 346 -8.61 10.85 -17.26
C GLU A 346 -8.87 10.37 -15.83
N HIS A 347 -8.06 9.43 -15.34
CA HIS A 347 -8.21 8.86 -14.02
C HIS A 347 -7.72 9.85 -12.95
N PRO A 348 -8.38 9.97 -11.78
CA PRO A 348 -8.01 10.95 -10.75
C PRO A 348 -6.55 10.85 -10.25
N VAL A 349 -5.98 9.65 -10.26
CA VAL A 349 -4.58 9.38 -9.87
C VAL A 349 -3.58 9.84 -10.95
N ALA A 350 -4.02 9.96 -12.20
CA ALA A 350 -3.21 10.34 -13.36
C ALA A 350 -3.33 11.83 -13.73
N THR A 351 -3.83 12.67 -12.81
CA THR A 351 -4.05 14.11 -13.07
C THR A 351 -2.74 14.83 -13.41
N ASP A 352 -1.68 14.53 -12.66
CA ASP A 352 -0.33 15.03 -12.86
C ASP A 352 0.70 13.98 -12.39
N PHE A 353 1.93 14.08 -12.87
CA PHE A 353 2.96 13.09 -12.57
C PHE A 353 3.33 13.06 -11.08
N ASN A 354 3.29 14.19 -10.36
CA ASN A 354 3.63 14.20 -8.94
C ASN A 354 2.58 13.45 -8.11
N THR A 355 1.30 13.56 -8.50
CA THR A 355 0.23 12.75 -7.92
C THR A 355 0.51 11.26 -8.14
N LEU A 356 0.78 10.84 -9.38
CA LEU A 356 1.06 9.43 -9.70
C LEU A 356 2.30 8.90 -8.94
N ASP A 357 3.41 9.63 -8.97
CA ASP A 357 4.65 9.28 -8.26
C ASP A 357 4.40 9.18 -6.75
N GLY A 358 3.62 10.11 -6.19
CA GLY A 358 3.18 10.07 -4.80
C GLY A 358 2.38 8.81 -4.46
N PHE A 359 1.50 8.33 -5.36
CA PHE A 359 0.79 7.07 -5.17
C PHE A 359 1.72 5.85 -5.27
N LEU A 360 2.66 5.84 -6.21
CA LEU A 360 3.65 4.76 -6.34
C LEU A 360 4.55 4.68 -5.10
N LEU A 361 4.81 5.79 -4.40
CA LEU A 361 5.65 5.82 -3.20
C LEU A 361 4.95 5.34 -1.92
N LYS A 362 3.61 5.29 -1.90
CA LYS A 362 2.81 4.96 -0.70
C LYS A 362 3.19 3.62 -0.06
N PRO A 363 3.41 2.51 -0.80
CA PRO A 363 3.84 1.23 -0.22
C PRO A 363 5.09 1.34 0.65
N MET A 364 6.13 1.99 0.14
CA MET A 364 7.35 2.21 0.90
C MET A 364 7.11 3.11 2.11
N GLN A 365 6.37 4.21 1.93
CA GLN A 365 6.06 5.13 3.02
C GLN A 365 5.29 4.44 4.15
N ARG A 366 4.35 3.54 3.82
CA ARG A 366 3.55 2.82 4.80
C ARG A 366 4.41 1.87 5.64
N LEU A 367 5.30 1.10 5.00
CA LEU A 367 6.18 0.16 5.71
C LEU A 367 7.02 0.84 6.80
N VAL A 368 7.53 2.05 6.51
CA VAL A 368 8.33 2.83 7.47
C VAL A 368 7.50 3.32 8.68
N LYS A 369 6.17 3.45 8.53
CA LYS A 369 5.29 3.96 9.59
C LYS A 369 4.89 2.91 10.61
N TYR A 370 4.83 1.63 10.25
CA TYR A 370 4.37 0.57 11.16
C TYR A 370 5.15 0.48 12.47
N PRO A 371 6.50 0.43 12.47
CA PRO A 371 7.27 0.40 13.71
C PRO A 371 7.02 1.65 14.58
N LEU A 372 6.82 2.82 13.97
CA LEU A 372 6.59 4.07 14.68
C LEU A 372 5.25 4.07 15.42
N LEU A 373 4.18 3.65 14.74
CA LEU A 373 2.83 3.55 15.31
C LEU A 373 2.79 2.54 16.47
N LEU A 374 3.44 1.37 16.30
CA LEU A 374 3.53 0.36 17.35
C LEU A 374 4.34 0.83 18.56
N LYS A 375 5.47 1.53 18.34
CA LYS A 375 6.26 2.12 19.43
C LYS A 375 5.46 3.16 20.21
N ASP A 376 4.72 4.02 19.53
CA ASP A 376 3.91 5.05 20.18
C ASP A 376 2.74 4.45 20.95
N LEU A 377 2.12 3.39 20.43
CA LEU A 377 1.11 2.61 21.15
C LEU A 377 1.69 1.90 22.39
N ASN A 378 2.90 1.33 22.28
CA ASN A 378 3.58 0.65 23.37
C ASN A 378 3.87 1.60 24.55
N LYS A 379 4.33 2.83 24.28
CA LYS A 379 4.57 3.87 25.30
C LYS A 379 3.31 4.25 26.10
N LYS A 380 2.14 3.89 25.61
CA LYS A 380 0.82 4.29 26.13
C LYS A 380 -0.02 3.09 26.56
N THR A 381 0.61 1.92 26.65
CA THR A 381 0.06 0.69 27.18
C THR A 381 0.66 0.48 28.57
N GLU A 382 -0.14 0.11 29.56
CA GLU A 382 0.35 -0.21 30.91
C GLU A 382 0.47 -1.71 31.15
N ASP A 383 -0.42 -2.50 30.55
CA ASP A 383 -0.46 -3.96 30.62
C ASP A 383 0.79 -4.61 29.99
N GLU A 384 1.50 -5.43 30.76
CA GLU A 384 2.76 -6.05 30.35
C GLU A 384 2.60 -7.12 29.27
N GLU A 385 1.49 -7.86 29.23
CA GLU A 385 1.25 -8.84 28.16
C GLU A 385 0.99 -8.13 26.82
N ILE A 386 0.20 -7.05 26.85
CA ILE A 386 -0.07 -6.24 25.64
C ILE A 386 1.21 -5.52 25.19
N LYS A 387 2.05 -5.05 26.12
CA LYS A 387 3.37 -4.49 25.77
C LYS A 387 4.27 -5.53 25.09
N ALA A 388 4.35 -6.74 25.63
CA ALA A 388 5.17 -7.80 25.05
C ALA A 388 4.71 -8.13 23.61
N ASP A 389 3.40 -8.21 23.38
CA ASP A 389 2.82 -8.34 22.04
C ASP A 389 3.25 -7.19 21.10
N LEU A 390 3.13 -5.93 21.56
CA LEU A 390 3.52 -4.75 20.79
C LEU A 390 5.01 -4.70 20.47
N VAL A 391 5.87 -5.12 21.40
CA VAL A 391 7.33 -5.21 21.18
C VAL A 391 7.63 -6.23 20.09
N ASN A 392 7.06 -7.44 20.19
CA ASN A 392 7.24 -8.48 19.17
C ASN A 392 6.77 -8.02 17.79
N GLY A 393 5.60 -7.36 17.72
CA GLY A 393 5.09 -6.78 16.47
C GLY A 393 5.97 -5.67 15.91
N CYS A 394 6.54 -4.83 16.78
CA CYS A 394 7.48 -3.78 16.37
C CYS A 394 8.76 -4.37 15.78
N GLU A 395 9.34 -5.39 16.43
CA GLU A 395 10.52 -6.07 15.92
C GLU A 395 10.25 -6.77 14.58
N ALA A 396 9.08 -7.39 14.41
CA ALA A 396 8.66 -7.96 13.13
C ALA A 396 8.58 -6.89 12.03
N ALA A 397 7.94 -5.76 12.31
CA ALA A 397 7.86 -4.65 11.37
C ALA A 397 9.24 -4.05 11.03
N GLU A 398 10.18 -4.00 11.99
CA GLU A 398 11.56 -3.58 11.74
C GLU A 398 12.31 -4.58 10.87
N ARG A 399 12.15 -5.89 11.09
CA ARG A 399 12.75 -6.93 10.24
C ARG A 399 12.24 -6.84 8.80
N VAL A 400 10.93 -6.63 8.60
CA VAL A 400 10.34 -6.37 7.28
C VAL A 400 11.00 -5.15 6.62
N LEU A 401 11.16 -4.05 7.36
CA LEU A 401 11.78 -2.84 6.84
C LEU A 401 13.26 -3.07 6.47
N HIS A 402 14.01 -3.82 7.29
CA HIS A 402 15.38 -4.20 6.99
C HIS A 402 15.49 -5.05 5.73
N LYS A 403 14.65 -6.09 5.59
CA LYS A 403 14.58 -6.91 4.37
C LYS A 403 14.30 -6.07 3.13
N ALA A 404 13.34 -5.14 3.20
CA ALA A 404 13.04 -4.24 2.08
C ALA A 404 14.21 -3.31 1.73
N ASN A 405 14.93 -2.81 2.74
CA ASN A 405 16.10 -1.97 2.53
C ASN A 405 17.25 -2.75 1.88
N ASP A 406 17.46 -3.99 2.32
CA ASP A 406 18.47 -4.88 1.76
C ASP A 406 18.15 -5.24 0.31
N ALA A 407 16.87 -5.43 -0.04
CA ALA A 407 16.42 -5.65 -1.42
C ALA A 407 16.70 -4.44 -2.33
N VAL A 408 16.42 -3.22 -1.86
CA VAL A 408 16.78 -1.99 -2.60
C VAL A 408 18.29 -1.90 -2.80
N ASN A 409 19.07 -2.11 -1.74
CA ASN A 409 20.52 -2.05 -1.83
C ASN A 409 21.08 -3.13 -2.78
N ARG A 410 20.49 -4.31 -2.78
CA ARG A 410 20.85 -5.39 -3.71
C ARG A 410 20.60 -5.00 -5.15
N ASP A 411 19.41 -4.49 -5.49
CA ASP A 411 19.07 -4.05 -6.85
C ASP A 411 20.04 -2.97 -7.36
N LEU A 412 20.46 -2.04 -6.50
CA LEU A 412 21.45 -1.01 -6.85
C LEU A 412 22.85 -1.57 -7.11
N LEU A 413 23.26 -2.58 -6.35
CA LEU A 413 24.54 -3.24 -6.55
C LEU A 413 24.54 -4.08 -7.82
N ASP A 414 23.41 -4.71 -8.14
CA ASP A 414 23.25 -5.48 -9.37
C ASP A 414 23.28 -4.56 -10.61
N GLU A 415 22.62 -3.40 -10.55
CA GLU A 415 22.70 -2.36 -11.60
C GLU A 415 24.13 -1.83 -11.77
N ALA A 416 24.82 -1.54 -10.66
CA ALA A 416 26.21 -1.10 -10.71
C ALA A 416 27.15 -2.18 -11.26
N LEU A 417 26.86 -3.47 -11.02
CA LEU A 417 27.62 -4.59 -11.56
C LEU A 417 27.44 -4.71 -13.08
N GLU A 418 26.21 -4.54 -13.58
CA GLU A 418 25.92 -4.53 -15.02
C GLU A 418 26.66 -3.39 -15.72
N ASP A 419 26.58 -2.17 -15.16
CA ASP A 419 27.30 -1.01 -15.66
C ASP A 419 28.83 -1.22 -15.66
N LEU A 420 29.37 -1.80 -14.58
CA LEU A 420 30.79 -2.13 -14.48
C LEU A 420 31.20 -3.16 -15.53
N THR A 421 30.38 -4.20 -15.73
CA THR A 421 30.62 -5.26 -16.72
C THR A 421 30.69 -4.69 -18.13
N ASN A 422 29.80 -3.76 -18.46
CA ASN A 422 29.76 -3.10 -19.76
C ASN A 422 30.91 -2.10 -19.97
N ARG A 423 31.39 -1.45 -18.91
CA ARG A 423 32.43 -0.40 -19.00
C ARG A 423 33.86 -0.94 -19.01
N VAL A 424 34.12 -2.10 -18.43
CA VAL A 424 35.47 -2.67 -18.33
C VAL A 424 35.76 -3.51 -19.57
N GLU A 425 36.62 -3.00 -20.46
CA GLU A 425 36.99 -3.67 -21.71
C GLU A 425 37.96 -4.85 -21.52
N ASP A 426 38.83 -4.79 -20.50
CA ASP A 426 39.84 -5.84 -20.24
C ASP A 426 39.77 -6.33 -18.79
N TRP A 427 39.08 -7.45 -18.61
CA TRP A 427 39.00 -8.18 -17.32
C TRP A 427 40.26 -9.03 -17.03
N LYS A 428 41.35 -8.86 -17.77
CA LYS A 428 42.62 -9.60 -17.60
C LYS A 428 42.42 -11.11 -17.50
N SER A 429 41.52 -11.65 -18.33
CA SER A 429 41.12 -13.07 -18.38
C SER A 429 40.27 -13.59 -17.19
N HIS A 430 39.82 -12.72 -16.28
CA HIS A 430 38.88 -13.12 -15.23
C HIS A 430 37.43 -13.07 -15.72
N LYS A 431 36.59 -13.99 -15.23
CA LYS A 431 35.14 -13.94 -15.45
C LYS A 431 34.48 -13.20 -14.29
N VAL A 432 33.63 -12.21 -14.58
CA VAL A 432 32.90 -11.43 -13.57
C VAL A 432 32.13 -12.36 -12.61
N GLU A 433 31.54 -13.42 -13.16
CA GLU A 433 30.81 -14.47 -12.44
C GLU A 433 31.62 -15.15 -11.32
N GLN A 434 32.96 -15.16 -11.39
CA GLN A 434 33.83 -15.81 -10.40
C GLN A 434 34.06 -14.95 -9.15
N PHE A 435 33.74 -13.66 -9.19
CA PHE A 435 33.97 -12.76 -8.05
C PHE A 435 32.83 -12.79 -7.02
N GLY A 436 31.71 -13.45 -7.33
CA GLY A 436 30.53 -13.48 -6.47
C GLY A 436 29.75 -12.16 -6.53
N ASN A 437 28.98 -11.89 -5.48
CA ASN A 437 28.09 -10.73 -5.45
C ASN A 437 28.86 -9.44 -5.16
N LEU A 438 28.51 -8.35 -5.84
CA LEU A 438 29.00 -7.02 -5.51
C LEU A 438 28.46 -6.62 -4.13
N LEU A 439 29.36 -6.23 -3.24
CA LEU A 439 29.05 -5.83 -1.86
C LEU A 439 29.06 -4.32 -1.69
N LEU A 440 29.94 -3.63 -2.42
CA LEU A 440 30.12 -2.19 -2.31
C LEU A 440 30.57 -1.62 -3.66
N HIS A 441 29.99 -0.50 -4.03
CA HIS A 441 30.36 0.29 -5.21
C HIS A 441 30.35 1.77 -4.87
N GLY A 442 31.41 2.50 -5.22
CA GLY A 442 31.50 3.94 -4.98
C GLY A 442 32.77 4.57 -5.54
N VAL A 443 32.82 5.90 -5.54
CA VAL A 443 34.01 6.69 -5.88
C VAL A 443 34.69 7.09 -4.57
N TYR A 444 35.98 6.80 -4.46
CA TYR A 444 36.77 7.04 -3.26
C TYR A 444 38.05 7.78 -3.63
N GLY A 445 38.43 8.77 -2.82
CA GLY A 445 39.75 9.39 -2.90
C GLY A 445 40.82 8.38 -2.48
N VAL A 446 41.74 8.06 -3.39
CA VAL A 446 42.87 7.15 -3.14
C VAL A 446 44.17 7.93 -3.18
N ILE A 447 44.93 7.87 -2.09
CA ILE A 447 46.28 8.41 -2.02
C ILE A 447 47.25 7.33 -2.47
N THR A 448 47.80 7.48 -3.68
CA THR A 448 48.82 6.57 -4.20
C THR A 448 50.19 7.02 -3.68
N GLY A 449 50.95 6.13 -3.01
CA GLY A 449 52.24 6.45 -2.36
C GLY A 449 53.38 6.96 -3.26
N LYS A 450 53.13 7.31 -4.52
CA LYS A 450 54.09 7.92 -5.46
C LYS A 450 53.85 9.41 -5.69
N THR A 451 52.74 9.97 -5.22
CA THR A 451 52.38 11.39 -5.37
C THR A 451 51.33 11.73 -4.33
N ASP A 452 51.52 12.80 -3.55
CA ASP A 452 50.54 13.37 -2.60
C ASP A 452 49.29 13.97 -3.30
N GLN A 453 48.98 13.51 -4.51
CA GLN A 453 47.79 13.89 -5.26
C GLN A 453 46.70 12.87 -4.99
N GLU A 454 45.63 13.34 -4.36
CA GLU A 454 44.37 12.63 -4.21
C GLU A 454 43.77 12.40 -5.60
N LYS A 455 43.46 11.15 -5.92
CA LYS A 455 42.75 10.78 -7.16
C LYS A 455 41.47 10.06 -6.80
N ASP A 456 40.38 10.46 -7.41
CA ASP A 456 39.11 9.76 -7.31
C ASP A 456 39.18 8.46 -8.12
N VAL A 457 38.97 7.33 -7.44
CA VAL A 457 38.98 6.00 -8.03
C VAL A 457 37.66 5.30 -7.72
N SER A 458 37.03 4.71 -8.72
CA SER A 458 35.89 3.81 -8.51
C SER A 458 36.39 2.50 -7.90
N ILE A 459 35.92 2.15 -6.71
CA ILE A 459 36.28 0.91 -6.01
C ILE A 459 35.04 0.02 -5.96
N SER A 460 35.25 -1.29 -6.14
CA SER A 460 34.22 -2.31 -6.08
C SER A 460 34.72 -3.51 -5.28
N TYR A 461 33.96 -3.94 -4.28
CA TYR A 461 34.29 -5.09 -3.43
C TYR A 461 33.31 -6.23 -3.66
N CYS A 462 33.81 -7.44 -3.80
CA CYS A 462 33.00 -8.65 -4.01
C CYS A 462 33.25 -9.67 -2.89
N SER A 463 32.28 -10.56 -2.66
CA SER A 463 32.17 -11.38 -1.45
C SER A 463 32.99 -12.68 -1.41
N ALA A 464 34.03 -12.82 -2.24
CA ALA A 464 34.72 -14.08 -2.57
C ALA A 464 34.85 -15.11 -1.43
#